data_AF-A0A964NQ70-F1
#
_entry.id   AF-A0A964NQ70-F1
#
_cell.length_a   1.000
_cell.length_b   1.000
_cell.length_c   1.000
_cell.angle_alpha   90.00
_cell.angle_beta   90.00
_cell.angle_gamma   90.00
#
_symmetry.space_group_name_H-M   'P 1'
#
loop_
_entity.id
_entity.type
_entity.pdbx_description
1 polymer ?
#
loop_
_entity_poly.entity_id
_entity_poly.type
_entity_poly.pdbx_seq_one_letter_code
_entity_poly.pdbx_strand_id
1 'polypeptide(L)'
;MTKSSGIWLGLALALLPTFASAQPLQGPLNYGVKNMSFDLWCAETQRYPAERCAARSPADELAFENYRAAIERYELEHLKQVQREYEIRERTNRDPTSTVSRKTDGFSRSPF
;
A
#
# COMPACT_ATOMS: atom_id res chain seq x y z
N MET A 1 38.92 36.90 32.16
CA MET A 1 38.65 35.65 32.89
C MET A 1 38.62 34.51 31.87
N THR A 2 39.67 33.70 31.87
CA THR A 2 39.84 32.50 31.03
C THR A 2 39.43 31.26 31.81
N LYS A 3 38.78 30.30 31.13
CA LYS A 3 38.67 28.84 31.39
C LYS A 3 37.34 28.35 30.81
N SER A 4 37.22 27.21 30.14
CA SER A 4 38.18 26.23 29.65
C SER A 4 37.34 25.23 28.82
N SER A 5 37.92 24.76 27.71
CA SER A 5 37.99 23.34 27.30
C SER A 5 36.67 22.53 27.30
N GLY A 6 36.16 22.03 26.18
CA GLY A 6 36.88 21.26 25.16
C GLY A 6 36.62 19.77 25.41
N ILE A 7 35.67 19.18 24.68
CA ILE A 7 35.60 17.73 24.46
C ILE A 7 35.18 17.53 23.00
N TRP A 8 36.19 17.46 22.13
CA TRP A 8 36.10 16.64 20.93
C TRP A 8 36.45 15.21 21.37
N LEU A 9 35.49 14.29 21.26
CA LEU A 9 35.81 12.87 21.15
C LEU A 9 34.74 12.24 20.26
N GLY A 10 35.19 11.87 19.06
CA GLY A 10 34.37 11.15 18.08
C GLY A 10 33.90 9.82 18.65
N LEU A 11 32.66 9.45 18.30
CA LEU A 11 32.15 8.12 18.53
C LEU A 11 31.65 7.56 17.20
N ALA A 12 32.45 6.62 16.70
CA ALA A 12 32.14 5.50 15.82
C ALA A 12 30.83 5.58 15.00
N LEU A 13 31.01 5.74 13.69
CA LEU A 13 30.05 5.40 12.66
C LEU A 13 29.79 3.88 12.72
N ALA A 14 28.80 3.46 13.51
CA ALA A 14 28.32 2.09 13.50
C ALA A 14 27.59 1.83 12.18
N LEU A 15 28.22 1.10 11.26
CA LEU A 15 27.55 0.50 10.11
C LEU A 15 26.53 -0.52 10.63
N LEU A 16 25.28 -0.09 10.78
CA LEU A 16 24.15 -0.98 10.97
C LEU A 16 23.80 -1.60 9.60
N PRO A 17 23.82 -2.93 9.45
CA PRO A 17 23.22 -3.56 8.29
C PRO A 17 21.71 -3.28 8.36
N THR A 18 21.21 -2.44 7.46
CA THR A 18 19.78 -2.26 7.24
C THR A 18 19.25 -3.56 6.63
N PHE A 19 18.87 -4.50 7.49
CA PHE A 19 18.00 -5.59 7.09
C PHE A 19 16.68 -4.97 6.61
N ALA A 20 16.55 -4.81 5.30
CA ALA A 20 15.28 -4.51 4.66
C ALA A 20 14.34 -5.69 4.94
N SER A 21 13.55 -5.57 6.01
CA SER A 21 12.41 -6.44 6.24
C SER A 21 11.39 -6.10 5.14
N ALA A 22 11.31 -6.96 4.13
CA ALA A 22 10.16 -6.99 3.24
C ALA A 22 8.94 -7.33 4.12
N GLN A 23 8.23 -6.31 4.56
CA GLN A 23 6.99 -6.50 5.29
C GLN A 23 6.01 -7.16 4.32
N PRO A 24 5.49 -8.37 4.63
CA PRO A 24 4.40 -8.90 3.83
C PRO A 24 3.26 -7.91 3.95
N LEU A 25 2.78 -7.40 2.81
CA LEU A 25 1.66 -6.49 2.71
C LEU A 25 0.37 -7.24 3.09
N GLN A 26 0.22 -7.54 4.37
CA GLN A 26 -0.92 -8.25 4.97
C GLN A 26 -1.72 -7.27 5.82
N GLY A 27 -2.12 -6.16 5.21
CA GLY A 27 -3.28 -5.39 5.67
C GLY A 27 -4.53 -5.92 4.97
N PRO A 28 -5.74 -5.77 5.55
CA PRO A 28 -6.96 -5.96 4.77
C PRO A 28 -6.82 -5.14 3.49
N LEU A 29 -7.06 -5.77 2.32
CA LEU A 29 -7.04 -5.12 1.01
C LEU A 29 -8.14 -4.05 0.99
N ASN A 30 -7.84 -2.89 1.55
CA ASN A 30 -8.64 -1.69 1.38
C ASN A 30 -8.35 -1.24 -0.04
N TYR A 31 -9.23 -1.63 -0.95
CA TYR A 31 -9.12 -1.33 -2.36
C TYR A 31 -9.17 0.19 -2.64
N GLY A 32 -9.20 1.08 -1.63
CA GLY A 32 -9.07 2.52 -1.83
C GLY A 32 -10.17 3.08 -2.72
N VAL A 33 -11.33 2.43 -2.73
CA VAL A 33 -12.52 2.85 -3.47
C VAL A 33 -12.78 4.30 -3.12
N LYS A 34 -12.86 5.18 -4.14
CA LYS A 34 -13.09 6.60 -3.89
C LYS A 34 -14.43 6.80 -3.20
N ASN A 35 -14.36 7.07 -1.91
CA ASN A 35 -15.53 7.16 -1.07
C ASN A 35 -16.24 8.51 -1.30
N MET A 36 -17.36 8.49 -2.01
CA MET A 36 -18.28 9.63 -2.12
C MET A 36 -18.93 9.87 -0.76
N SER A 37 -18.99 11.11 -0.27
CA SER A 37 -19.68 11.42 0.99
C SER A 37 -21.19 11.55 0.79
N PHE A 38 -21.97 11.33 1.86
CA PHE A 38 -23.43 11.50 1.81
C PHE A 38 -23.81 12.92 1.37
N ASP A 39 -23.15 13.94 1.93
CA ASP A 39 -23.48 15.34 1.65
C ASP A 39 -23.24 15.70 0.17
N LEU A 40 -22.13 15.20 -0.39
CA LEU A 40 -21.78 15.42 -1.78
C LEU A 40 -22.74 14.66 -2.72
N TRP A 41 -23.08 13.41 -2.40
CA TRP A 41 -24.10 12.65 -3.12
C TRP A 41 -25.47 13.34 -3.07
N CYS A 42 -25.90 13.79 -1.90
CA CYS A 42 -27.20 14.42 -1.69
C CYS A 42 -27.32 15.74 -2.47
N ALA A 43 -26.28 16.57 -2.46
CA ALA A 43 -26.27 17.86 -3.14
C ALA A 43 -26.02 17.75 -4.66
N GLU A 44 -25.06 16.92 -5.09
CA GLU A 44 -24.63 16.90 -6.49
C GLU A 44 -25.35 15.84 -7.32
N THR A 45 -25.57 14.64 -6.74
CA THR A 45 -26.21 13.52 -7.44
C THR A 45 -27.73 13.64 -7.37
N GLN A 46 -28.29 13.81 -6.17
CA GLN A 46 -29.74 13.90 -5.98
C GLN A 46 -30.29 15.32 -6.10
N ARG A 47 -29.43 16.35 -5.96
CA ARG A 47 -29.82 17.76 -6.02
C ARG A 47 -30.93 18.12 -5.05
N TYR A 48 -30.89 17.51 -3.87
CA TYR A 48 -31.84 17.82 -2.82
C TYR A 48 -31.54 19.17 -2.15
N PRO A 49 -32.54 19.81 -1.54
CA PRO A 49 -32.33 21.03 -0.77
C PRO A 49 -31.35 20.79 0.39
N ALA A 50 -30.55 21.80 0.71
CA ALA A 50 -29.55 21.72 1.77
C ALA A 50 -30.15 21.30 3.13
N GLU A 51 -31.35 21.78 3.47
CA GLU A 51 -32.04 21.39 4.71
C GLU A 51 -32.32 19.89 4.78
N ARG A 52 -32.71 19.27 3.66
CA ARG A 52 -32.94 17.82 3.60
C ARG A 52 -31.64 17.04 3.75
N CYS A 53 -30.57 17.48 3.07
CA CYS A 53 -29.26 16.84 3.19
C CYS A 53 -28.71 16.95 4.62
N ALA A 54 -28.95 18.07 5.31
CA ALA A 54 -28.58 18.26 6.70
C ALA A 54 -29.41 17.40 7.67
N ALA A 55 -30.70 17.19 7.36
CA ALA A 55 -31.59 16.39 8.20
C ALA A 55 -31.24 14.89 8.21
N ARG A 56 -30.52 14.40 7.19
CA ARG A 56 -30.07 13.00 7.07
C ARG A 56 -31.15 11.99 7.47
N SER A 57 -32.26 12.02 6.74
CA SER A 57 -33.34 11.10 7.03
C SER A 57 -32.86 9.65 6.86
N PRO A 58 -33.37 8.70 7.67
CA PRO A 58 -32.97 7.30 7.56
C PRO A 58 -33.27 6.70 6.18
N ALA A 59 -34.27 7.24 5.47
CA ALA A 59 -34.57 6.86 4.09
C ALA A 59 -33.48 7.32 3.11
N ASP A 60 -32.96 8.54 3.29
CA ASP A 60 -31.89 9.08 2.45
C ASP A 60 -30.57 8.38 2.73
N GLU A 61 -30.25 8.09 4.00
CA GLU A 61 -29.06 7.32 4.37
C GLU A 61 -29.09 5.91 3.76
N LEU A 62 -30.23 5.22 3.82
CA LEU A 62 -30.39 3.92 3.18
C LEU A 62 -30.21 3.99 1.65
N ALA A 63 -30.77 5.04 1.01
CA ALA A 63 -30.62 5.25 -0.43
C ALA A 63 -29.16 5.52 -0.81
N PHE A 64 -28.41 6.26 0.01
CA PHE A 64 -26.99 6.51 -0.18
C PHE A 64 -26.15 5.25 -0.03
N GLU A 65 -26.39 4.43 1.00
CA GLU A 65 -25.66 3.16 1.18
C GLU A 65 -25.91 2.19 0.01
N ASN A 66 -27.15 2.13 -0.49
CA ASN A 66 -27.46 1.34 -1.69
C ASN A 66 -26.74 1.88 -2.93
N TYR A 67 -26.67 3.20 -3.10
CA TYR A 67 -25.93 3.84 -4.19
C TYR A 67 -24.43 3.52 -4.10
N ARG A 68 -23.84 3.64 -2.91
CA ARG A 68 -22.44 3.29 -2.67
C ARG A 68 -22.16 1.83 -2.98
N ALA A 69 -22.98 0.91 -2.46
CA ALA A 69 -22.85 -0.51 -2.72
C ALA A 69 -22.92 -0.84 -4.23
N ALA A 70 -23.76 -0.14 -4.99
CA ALA A 70 -23.86 -0.33 -6.43
C ALA A 70 -22.56 0.06 -7.17
N ILE A 71 -21.94 1.18 -6.79
CA ILE A 71 -20.69 1.67 -7.39
C ILE A 71 -19.48 0.83 -6.95
N GLU A 72 -19.39 0.53 -5.65
CA GLU A 72 -18.25 -0.18 -5.05
C GLU A 72 -18.02 -1.56 -5.72
N ARG A 73 -19.08 -2.25 -6.15
CA ARG A 73 -18.92 -3.54 -6.86
C ARG A 73 -18.10 -3.43 -8.15
N TYR A 74 -18.30 -2.36 -8.92
CA TYR A 74 -17.58 -2.19 -10.19
C TYR A 74 -16.12 -1.79 -9.96
N GLU A 75 -15.87 -0.95 -8.96
CA GLU A 75 -14.52 -0.51 -8.61
C GLU A 75 -13.70 -1.64 -8.00
N LEU A 76 -14.30 -2.47 -7.13
CA LEU A 76 -13.66 -3.64 -6.54
C LEU A 76 -13.22 -4.65 -7.60
N GLU A 77 -14.05 -4.96 -8.58
CA GLU A 77 -13.69 -5.93 -9.63
C GLU A 77 -12.55 -5.41 -10.51
N HIS A 78 -12.57 -4.12 -10.87
CA HIS A 78 -11.47 -3.51 -11.60
C HIS A 78 -10.15 -3.57 -10.82
N LEU A 79 -10.19 -3.23 -9.53
CA LEU A 79 -8.99 -3.23 -8.69
C LEU A 79 -8.44 -4.63 -8.43
N LYS A 80 -9.31 -5.64 -8.30
CA LYS A 80 -8.89 -7.05 -8.27
C LYS A 80 -8.20 -7.48 -9.56
N GLN A 81 -8.66 -7.01 -10.72
CA GLN A 81 -8.03 -7.30 -12.00
C GLN A 81 -6.64 -6.67 -12.09
N VAL A 82 -6.54 -5.37 -11.77
CA VAL A 82 -5.25 -4.65 -11.75
C VAL A 82 -4.25 -5.33 -10.80
N GLN A 83 -4.70 -5.74 -9.61
CA GLN A 83 -3.86 -6.46 -8.65
C GLN A 83 -3.36 -7.80 -9.22
N ARG A 84 -4.23 -8.59 -9.86
CA ARG A 84 -3.82 -9.84 -10.52
C ARG A 84 -2.80 -9.61 -11.63
N GLU A 85 -2.99 -8.58 -12.44
CA GLU A 85 -2.04 -8.23 -13.51
C GLU A 85 -0.67 -7.85 -12.94
N TYR A 86 -0.66 -7.08 -11.84
CA TYR A 86 0.57 -6.74 -11.14
C TYR A 86 1.30 -7.98 -10.62
N GLU A 87 0.59 -8.92 -9.99
CA GLU A 87 1.15 -10.18 -9.50
C GLU A 87 1.70 -11.07 -10.62
N ILE A 88 1.00 -11.17 -11.75
CA ILE A 88 1.47 -11.90 -12.94
C ILE A 88 2.74 -11.25 -13.50
N ARG A 89 2.76 -9.91 -13.58
CA ARG A 89 3.91 -9.15 -14.06
C ARG A 89 5.12 -9.34 -13.14
N GLU A 90 4.93 -9.27 -11.83
CA GLU A 90 6.00 -9.50 -10.85
C GLU A 90 6.58 -10.92 -10.99
N ARG A 91 5.71 -11.94 -11.13
CA ARG A 91 6.14 -13.33 -11.35
C ARG A 91 6.91 -13.50 -12.65
N THR A 92 6.44 -12.87 -13.74
CA THR A 92 7.03 -13.01 -15.08
C THR A 92 8.35 -12.24 -15.21
N ASN A 93 8.51 -11.13 -14.49
CA ASN A 93 9.72 -10.29 -14.49
C ASN A 93 10.83 -10.85 -13.55
N ARG A 94 10.57 -11.91 -12.79
CA ARG A 94 11.66 -12.65 -12.13
C ARG A 94 12.46 -13.39 -13.19
N ASP A 95 13.68 -12.92 -13.43
CA ASP A 95 14.65 -13.56 -14.31
C ASP A 95 14.81 -15.05 -13.91
N PRO A 96 14.49 -16.02 -14.81
CA PRO A 96 14.62 -17.44 -14.52
C PRO A 96 16.07 -17.87 -14.23
N THR A 97 17.07 -17.07 -14.62
CA THR A 97 18.48 -17.40 -14.42
C THR A 97 18.98 -17.13 -12.99
N SER A 98 18.24 -16.36 -12.18
CA SER A 98 18.63 -16.04 -10.79
C SER A 98 18.58 -17.23 -9.82
N THR A 99 17.90 -18.33 -10.18
CA THR A 99 17.78 -19.52 -9.32
C THR A 99 18.86 -20.58 -9.57
N VAL A 100 19.68 -20.45 -10.62
CA VAL A 100 20.67 -21.47 -11.01
C VAL A 100 22.11 -21.11 -10.57
N SER A 101 22.39 -19.88 -10.16
CA SER A 101 23.77 -19.43 -9.88
C SER A 101 24.35 -19.78 -8.50
N ARG A 102 23.73 -20.65 -7.67
CA ARG A 102 24.24 -20.95 -6.31
C ARG A 102 24.71 -22.40 -6.08
N LYS A 103 24.92 -23.23 -7.12
CA LYS A 103 25.31 -24.64 -6.86
C LYS A 103 26.43 -25.23 -7.71
N THR A 104 27.34 -24.40 -8.25
CA THR A 104 28.52 -24.91 -8.96
C THR A 104 29.81 -24.12 -8.73
N ASP A 105 29.95 -23.40 -7.61
CA ASP A 105 31.24 -22.83 -7.20
C ASP A 105 31.82 -23.67 -6.06
N GLY A 106 32.28 -24.88 -6.39
CA GLY A 106 32.84 -25.76 -5.36
C GLY A 106 33.51 -27.04 -5.85
N PHE A 107 33.75 -27.18 -7.15
CA PHE A 107 34.52 -28.31 -7.68
C PHE A 107 35.75 -27.80 -8.45
N SER A 108 36.72 -27.27 -7.70
CA SER A 108 38.08 -27.11 -8.21
C SER A 108 39.09 -27.58 -7.18
N ARG A 109 39.60 -28.79 -7.47
CA ARG A 109 40.98 -29.27 -7.30
C ARG A 109 41.56 -29.37 -5.89
N SER A 110 41.90 -30.59 -5.50
CA SER A 110 43.07 -30.88 -4.67
C SER A 110 43.83 -32.04 -5.30
N PRO A 111 45.14 -31.90 -5.61
CA PRO A 111 45.99 -33.02 -5.99
C PRO A 111 46.62 -33.62 -4.72
N PHE A 112 46.40 -34.91 -4.49
CA PHE A 112 47.28 -35.77 -3.69
C PHE A 112 47.66 -36.95 -4.56
#